data_AF-A0A9X5XEU8-F1
#
_entry.id   AF-A0A9X5XEU8-F1
#
_cell.length_a   1.000
_cell.length_b   1.000
_cell.length_c   1.000
_cell.angle_alpha   90.00
_cell.angle_beta   90.00
_cell.angle_gamma   90.00
#
_symmetry.space_group_name_H-M   'P 1'
#
loop_
_entity.id
_entity.type
_entity.pdbx_description
1 polymer ?
#
loop_
_entity_poly.entity_id
_entity_poly.type
_entity_poly.pdbx_seq_one_letter_code
_entity_poly.pdbx_strand_id
1 'polypeptide(L)'
;TGKYAPGAPLPAGSRATDEKGGATFVGRFLRDDVLERVQQLKPLAEQAGLSLAQLAVAWVLQNSNVSAAIIGASRPEQVTENVKAAGVKLEADLMQAIDTVLDPVVVRDAA
;
A
#
# COMPACT_ATOMS: atom_id res chain seq x y z
N THR A 1 5.42 -0.81 -3.30
CA THR A 1 6.86 -0.48 -3.43
C THR A 1 7.41 0.40 -2.32
N GLY A 2 6.61 1.13 -1.52
CA GLY A 2 7.15 1.95 -0.42
C GLY A 2 8.13 3.06 -0.85
N LYS A 3 7.96 3.56 -2.08
CA LYS A 3 8.91 4.47 -2.76
C LYS A 3 8.84 5.92 -2.31
N TYR A 4 7.80 6.30 -1.56
CA TYR A 4 7.68 7.64 -0.99
C TYR A 4 8.14 7.58 0.47
N ALA A 5 8.96 8.54 0.87
CA ALA A 5 9.48 8.67 2.23
C ALA A 5 9.20 10.10 2.74
N PRO A 6 9.00 10.29 4.06
CA PRO A 6 8.76 11.60 4.66
C PRO A 6 9.88 12.58 4.32
N GLY A 7 9.53 13.81 3.93
CA GLY A 7 10.49 14.87 3.56
C GLY A 7 11.40 14.59 2.35
N ALA A 8 11.27 13.44 1.69
CA ALA A 8 12.10 13.06 0.54
C ALA A 8 11.53 13.61 -0.78
N PRO A 9 12.39 13.89 -1.78
CA PRO A 9 11.92 14.31 -3.10
C PRO A 9 11.05 13.22 -3.76
N LEU A 10 10.04 13.64 -4.51
CA LEU A 10 9.19 12.73 -5.26
C LEU A 10 10.01 11.98 -6.31
N PRO A 11 9.97 10.63 -6.36
CA PRO A 11 10.71 9.89 -7.37
C PRO A 11 10.29 10.28 -8.79
N ALA A 12 11.27 10.51 -9.67
CA ALA A 12 11.03 10.86 -11.06
C ALA A 12 10.20 9.78 -11.79
N GLY A 13 9.26 10.21 -12.63
CA GLY A 13 8.36 9.30 -13.36
C GLY A 13 7.40 8.51 -12.47
N SER A 14 7.26 8.90 -11.19
CA SER A 14 6.25 8.32 -10.31
C SER A 14 4.88 8.91 -10.57
N ARG A 15 3.84 8.29 -10.02
CA ARG A 15 2.48 8.83 -10.09
C ARG A 15 2.39 10.21 -9.42
N ALA A 16 3.26 10.50 -8.45
CA ALA A 16 3.30 11.80 -7.79
C ALA A 16 3.86 12.93 -8.67
N THR A 17 4.48 12.61 -9.80
CA THR A 17 4.97 13.59 -10.78
C THR A 17 4.12 13.62 -12.06
N ASP A 18 2.98 12.92 -12.08
CA ASP A 18 2.10 12.86 -13.25
C ASP A 18 1.06 13.98 -13.21
N GLU A 19 1.19 14.93 -14.14
CA GLU A 19 0.30 16.10 -14.27
C GLU A 19 -1.08 15.75 -14.85
N LYS A 20 -1.29 14.53 -15.38
CA LYS A 20 -2.58 14.07 -15.91
C LYS A 20 -3.58 13.64 -14.82
N GLY A 21 -3.42 14.18 -13.62
CA GLY A 21 -4.25 13.89 -12.44
C GLY A 21 -3.66 12.87 -11.47
N GLY A 22 -2.59 12.15 -11.85
CA GLY A 22 -1.90 11.21 -10.97
C GLY A 22 -1.38 11.87 -9.70
N ALA A 23 -0.72 13.03 -9.84
CA ALA A 23 -0.18 13.81 -8.73
C ALA A 23 -1.28 14.27 -7.76
N THR A 24 -2.38 14.81 -8.29
CA THR A 24 -3.55 15.22 -7.51
C THR A 24 -4.14 14.04 -6.73
N PHE A 25 -4.29 12.89 -7.37
CA PHE A 25 -4.86 11.70 -6.73
C PHE A 25 -4.01 11.18 -5.57
N VAL A 26 -2.68 11.11 -5.74
CA VAL A 26 -1.80 10.58 -4.69
C VAL A 26 -1.47 11.61 -3.62
N GLY A 27 -1.51 12.91 -3.93
CA GLY A 27 -1.14 13.99 -3.03
C GLY A 27 -1.86 13.96 -1.69
N ARG A 28 -3.14 13.56 -1.67
CA ARG A 28 -3.92 13.38 -0.42
C ARG A 28 -3.36 12.33 0.55
N PHE A 29 -2.52 11.42 0.06
CA PHE A 29 -1.88 10.36 0.86
C PHE A 29 -0.40 10.66 1.16
N LEU A 30 0.20 11.67 0.54
CA LEU A 30 1.61 12.05 0.75
C LEU A 30 1.77 12.98 1.96
N ARG A 31 1.12 12.62 3.07
CA ARG A 31 1.25 13.30 4.36
C ARG A 31 2.34 12.61 5.18
N ASP A 32 3.17 13.35 5.90
CA ASP A 32 4.31 12.76 6.62
C ASP A 32 3.88 11.71 7.64
N ASP A 33 2.80 11.94 8.38
CA ASP A 33 2.22 10.98 9.32
C ASP A 33 1.88 9.63 8.65
N VAL A 34 1.27 9.67 7.46
CA VAL A 34 0.98 8.46 6.66
C VAL A 34 2.26 7.82 6.16
N LEU A 35 3.18 8.61 5.61
CA LEU A 35 4.41 8.11 5.00
C LEU A 35 5.34 7.44 6.03
N GLU A 36 5.38 7.96 7.26
CA GLU A 36 6.09 7.37 8.40
C GLU A 36 5.52 5.99 8.75
N ARG A 37 4.19 5.85 8.86
CA ARG A 37 3.56 4.54 9.12
C ARG A 37 3.79 3.55 7.97
N VAL A 38 3.72 4.03 6.74
CA VAL A 38 4.05 3.22 5.55
C VAL A 38 5.49 2.71 5.59
N GLN A 39 6.44 3.46 6.17
CA GLN A 39 7.81 2.93 6.38
C GLN A 39 7.84 1.78 7.38
N GLN A 40 7.05 1.87 8.46
CA GLN A 40 6.98 0.83 9.49
C GLN A 40 6.37 -0.48 8.97
N LEU A 41 5.57 -0.43 7.90
CA LEU A 41 5.05 -1.63 7.23
C LEU A 41 6.09 -2.37 6.36
N LYS A 42 7.20 -1.72 5.98
CA LYS A 42 8.24 -2.35 5.15
C LYS A 42 8.81 -3.64 5.77
N PRO A 43 9.29 -3.64 7.03
CA PRO A 43 9.82 -4.86 7.65
C PRO A 43 8.75 -5.96 7.78
N LEU A 44 7.49 -5.60 8.00
CA LEU A 44 6.38 -6.57 8.06
C LEU A 44 6.14 -7.23 6.70
N ALA A 45 6.18 -6.45 5.62
CA ALA A 45 6.07 -6.97 4.27
C ALA A 45 7.25 -7.90 3.94
N GLU A 46 8.48 -7.51 4.29
CA GLU A 46 9.70 -8.30 4.08
C GLU A 46 9.66 -9.63 4.83
N GLN A 47 9.20 -9.64 6.09
CA GLN A 47 9.01 -10.86 6.88
C GLN A 47 8.00 -11.82 6.23
N ALA A 48 6.97 -11.28 5.58
CA ALA A 48 5.99 -12.07 4.84
C ALA A 48 6.47 -12.49 3.43
N GLY A 49 7.68 -12.09 3.02
CA GLY A 49 8.21 -12.33 1.67
C GLY A 49 7.48 -11.55 0.58
N LEU A 50 6.83 -10.43 0.93
CA LEU A 50 6.02 -9.61 0.04
C LEU A 50 6.66 -8.23 -0.16
N SER A 51 6.53 -7.70 -1.37
CA SER A 51 6.66 -6.26 -1.55
C SER A 51 5.51 -5.53 -0.84
N LEU A 52 5.73 -4.28 -0.45
CA LEU A 52 4.66 -3.49 0.19
C LEU A 52 3.41 -3.31 -0.70
N ALA A 53 3.56 -3.37 -2.02
CA ALA A 53 2.40 -3.32 -2.93
C ALA A 53 1.61 -4.64 -2.88
N GLN A 54 2.31 -5.78 -2.83
CA GLN A 54 1.67 -7.08 -2.67
C GLN A 54 1.00 -7.21 -1.31
N LEU A 55 1.66 -6.77 -0.22
CA LEU A 55 1.07 -6.78 1.11
C LEU A 55 -0.26 -6.00 1.14
N ALA A 56 -0.31 -4.82 0.54
CA ALA A 56 -1.53 -4.01 0.49
C ALA A 56 -2.66 -4.71 -0.29
N VAL A 57 -2.36 -5.34 -1.43
CA VAL A 57 -3.36 -6.10 -2.21
C VAL A 57 -3.83 -7.32 -1.45
N ALA A 58 -2.91 -8.09 -0.85
CA ALA A 58 -3.24 -9.26 -0.05
C ALA A 58 -4.09 -8.88 1.18
N TRP A 59 -3.81 -7.75 1.83
CA TRP A 59 -4.58 -7.22 2.95
C TRP A 59 -6.03 -6.92 2.56
N VAL A 60 -6.25 -6.24 1.43
CA VAL A 60 -7.61 -5.99 0.90
C VAL A 60 -8.36 -7.30 0.65
N LEU A 61 -7.67 -8.30 0.11
CA LEU A 61 -8.24 -9.61 -0.20
C LEU A 61 -8.46 -10.52 1.02
N GLN A 62 -8.00 -10.16 2.23
CA GLN A 62 -8.34 -10.91 3.44
C GLN A 62 -9.80 -10.71 3.88
N ASN A 63 -10.44 -9.62 3.47
CA ASN A 63 -11.82 -9.37 3.82
C ASN A 63 -12.76 -10.28 3.00
N SER A 64 -13.48 -11.19 3.66
CA SER A 64 -14.39 -12.13 3.01
C SER A 64 -15.55 -11.45 2.26
N ASN A 65 -15.85 -10.19 2.55
CA ASN A 65 -16.87 -9.40 1.84
C ASN A 65 -16.33 -8.76 0.55
N VAL A 66 -15.02 -8.87 0.28
CA VAL A 66 -14.38 -8.32 -0.91
C VAL A 66 -14.16 -9.44 -1.93
N SER A 67 -14.83 -9.35 -3.08
CA SER A 67 -14.65 -10.33 -4.16
C SER A 67 -13.39 -10.10 -4.99
N ALA A 68 -12.93 -8.84 -5.12
CA ALA A 68 -11.81 -8.48 -5.97
C ALA A 68 -11.13 -7.18 -5.52
N ALA A 69 -9.82 -7.07 -5.79
CA ALA A 69 -9.04 -5.85 -5.65
C ALA A 69 -8.68 -5.30 -7.04
N ILE A 70 -9.06 -4.05 -7.33
CA ILE A 70 -8.73 -3.39 -8.59
C ILE A 70 -7.34 -2.73 -8.47
N ILE A 71 -6.41 -3.14 -9.31
CA ILE A 71 -5.06 -2.55 -9.36
C ILE A 71 -4.92 -1.57 -10.52
N GLY A 72 -4.24 -0.45 -10.27
CA GLY A 72 -3.79 0.46 -11.31
C GLY A 72 -2.31 0.24 -11.64
N ALA A 73 -1.99 0.01 -12.91
CA ALA A 73 -0.62 -0.16 -13.40
C ALA A 73 -0.36 0.77 -14.58
N SER A 74 0.82 1.41 -14.62
CA SER A 74 1.27 2.22 -15.75
C SER A 74 2.28 1.49 -16.63
N ARG A 75 2.76 0.31 -16.20
CA ARG A 75 3.66 -0.56 -16.96
C ARG A 75 3.28 -2.03 -16.74
N PRO A 76 3.45 -2.92 -17.75
CA PRO A 76 3.05 -4.31 -17.67
C PRO A 76 3.65 -5.08 -16.48
N GLU A 77 4.91 -4.80 -16.12
CA GLU A 77 5.61 -5.52 -15.05
C GLU A 77 4.95 -5.32 -13.69
N GLN A 78 4.26 -4.19 -13.49
CA GLN A 78 3.49 -3.94 -12.26
C GLN A 78 2.28 -4.87 -12.14
N VAL A 79 1.67 -5.26 -13.26
CA VAL A 79 0.56 -6.22 -13.26
C VAL A 79 1.09 -7.59 -12.83
N THR A 80 2.17 -8.04 -13.47
CA THR A 80 2.85 -9.31 -13.14
C THR A 80 3.37 -9.35 -11.71
N GLU A 81 3.80 -8.22 -11.17
CA GLU A 81 4.27 -8.17 -9.77
C GLU A 81 3.10 -8.17 -8.78
N ASN A 82 2.06 -7.37 -9.02
CA ASN A 82 0.93 -7.26 -8.11
C ASN A 82 0.08 -8.54 -8.06
N VAL A 83 -0.04 -9.27 -9.18
CA VAL A 83 -0.85 -10.51 -9.22
C VAL A 83 -0.31 -11.61 -8.28
N LYS A 84 0.98 -11.56 -7.92
CA LYS A 84 1.58 -12.49 -6.94
C LYS A 84 0.97 -12.37 -5.54
N ALA A 85 0.25 -11.29 -5.25
CA ALA A 85 -0.50 -11.14 -4.00
C ALA A 85 -1.79 -11.96 -3.97
N ALA A 86 -2.31 -12.38 -5.13
CA ALA A 86 -3.54 -13.16 -5.19
C ALA A 86 -3.35 -14.53 -4.55
N GLY A 87 -4.24 -14.91 -3.64
CA GLY A 87 -4.18 -16.17 -2.91
C GLY A 87 -3.20 -16.19 -1.73
N VAL A 88 -2.46 -15.10 -1.47
CA VAL A 88 -1.64 -14.97 -0.27
C VAL A 88 -2.54 -14.85 0.96
N LYS A 89 -2.33 -15.73 1.94
CA LYS A 89 -2.94 -15.61 3.26
C LYS A 89 -2.00 -14.85 4.18
N LEU A 90 -2.51 -13.84 4.86
CA LEU A 90 -1.80 -13.11 5.89
C LEU A 90 -2.18 -13.70 7.24
N GLU A 91 -1.17 -14.08 8.02
CA GLU A 91 -1.36 -14.62 9.36
C GLU A 91 -1.98 -13.58 10.30
N ALA A 92 -2.72 -14.04 11.32
CA ALA A 92 -3.45 -13.17 12.24
C ALA A 92 -2.53 -12.16 12.94
N ASP A 93 -1.34 -12.58 13.37
CA ASP A 93 -0.36 -11.72 14.02
C ASP A 93 0.13 -10.59 13.10
N LEU A 94 0.31 -10.89 11.80
CA LEU A 94 0.69 -9.90 10.80
C LEU A 94 -0.45 -8.89 10.56
N MET A 95 -1.69 -9.36 10.50
CA MET A 95 -2.87 -8.48 10.39
C MET A 95 -2.96 -7.53 11.59
N GLN A 96 -2.78 -8.03 12.81
CA GLN A 96 -2.79 -7.23 14.03
C GLN A 96 -1.63 -6.22 14.07
N ALA A 97 -0.45 -6.60 13.59
CA ALA A 97 0.70 -5.69 13.49
C ALA A 97 0.43 -4.56 12.49
N ILE A 98 -0.18 -4.85 11.34
CA ILE A 98 -0.59 -3.83 10.36
C ILE A 98 -1.58 -2.85 10.98
N ASP A 99 -2.61 -3.36 11.68
CA ASP A 99 -3.61 -2.52 12.33
C ASP A 99 -2.97 -1.60 13.39
N THR A 100 -2.06 -2.13 14.20
CA THR A 100 -1.35 -1.35 15.23
C THR A 100 -0.52 -0.22 14.60
N VAL A 101 0.18 -0.50 13.50
CA VAL A 101 1.00 0.50 12.81
C VAL A 101 0.14 1.63 12.23
N LEU A 102 -0.99 1.27 11.63
CA LEU A 102 -1.85 2.19 10.89
C LEU A 102 -2.93 2.87 11.73
N ASP A 103 -3.28 2.35 12.91
CA ASP A 103 -4.41 2.84 13.74
C ASP A 103 -4.56 4.38 13.82
N PRO A 104 -3.47 5.17 14.01
CA PRO A 104 -3.59 6.62 14.14
C PRO A 104 -3.95 7.35 12.84
N VAL A 105 -3.84 6.70 11.67
CA VAL A 105 -4.03 7.31 10.35
C VAL A 105 -5.11 6.63 9.51
N VAL A 106 -5.70 5.51 9.98
CA VAL A 106 -6.81 4.84 9.29
C VAL A 106 -8.06 5.72 9.34
N VAL A 107 -8.67 5.94 8.19
CA VAL A 107 -10.02 6.50 8.08
C VAL A 107 -11.03 5.38 8.29
N ARG A 108 -11.92 5.54 9.26
CA ARG A 108 -13.01 4.60 9.56
C ARG A 108 -14.34 5.26 9.20
N ASP A 109 -15.28 4.48 8.71
CA ASP A 109 -16.65 4.94 8.53
C ASP A 109 -17.26 5.30 9.90
N ALA A 110 -18.16 6.28 9.91
CA ALA A 110 -18.94 6.57 11.11
C ALA A 110 -19.84 5.35 11.40
N ALA A 111 -19.78 4.86 12.64
CA ALA A 111 -20.64 3.80 13.13
C ALA A 111 -22.11 4.24 13.19
#